data_AF-A0A8H3XC26-F1
#
_entry.id   AF-A0A8H3XC26-F1
#
_cell.length_a   1.000
_cell.length_b   1.000
_cell.length_c   1.000
_cell.angle_alpha   90.00
_cell.angle_beta   90.00
_cell.angle_gamma   90.00
#
_symmetry.space_group_name_H-M   'P 1'
#
loop_
_entity.id
_entity.type
_entity.pdbx_description
1 polymer ?
#
loop_
_entity_poly.entity_id
_entity_poly.type
_entity_poly.pdbx_seq_one_letter_code
_entity_poly.pdbx_strand_id
1 'polypeptide(L)'
;MKGCNIPTLVNLLRQTTLASKESDKLISAETYTRVASIPSVKVEKSLPRLVVLDLNGTLLYRTKSGRPVSRPYIKEFMNFIFNNGFFVMVWSSAQPSTVKRLVTAAFGKYEASLIEVWDRESFGLSKQQYYSKSLTIKDLEKVWEKLNDKAYNTSFPVVWDQSNTILIDDSTIKTQLQPFNSIHLMEYRASTANDHELLDVIPYLEKLRYQNNVSAYIKEFPHKSKN
;
A
#
# COMPACT_ATOMS: atom_id res chain seq x y z
N MET A 1 5.01 53.44 -19.85
CA MET A 1 5.21 52.28 -20.74
C MET A 1 5.26 51.04 -19.87
N LYS A 2 4.25 50.17 -19.93
CA LYS A 2 4.17 48.95 -19.11
C LYS A 2 5.09 47.89 -19.72
N GLY A 3 6.09 47.43 -18.98
CA GLY A 3 7.04 46.41 -19.42
C GLY A 3 6.32 45.08 -19.66
N CYS A 4 6.40 44.58 -20.89
CA CYS A 4 5.94 43.24 -21.26
C CYS A 4 6.93 42.22 -20.70
N ASN A 5 6.50 41.48 -19.67
CA ASN A 5 7.33 40.47 -19.01
C ASN A 5 7.29 39.19 -19.86
N ILE A 6 8.26 39.01 -20.76
CA ILE A 6 8.34 37.81 -21.62
C ILE A 6 8.88 36.65 -20.76
N PRO A 7 8.12 35.55 -20.58
CA PRO A 7 8.60 34.41 -19.81
C PRO A 7 9.83 33.78 -20.51
N THR A 8 10.88 33.51 -19.74
CA THR A 8 12.06 32.80 -20.25
C THR A 8 11.71 31.38 -20.70
N LEU A 9 12.42 30.85 -21.70
CA LEU A 9 12.23 29.50 -22.25
C LEU A 9 12.19 28.41 -21.16
N VAL A 10 12.99 28.57 -20.10
CA VAL A 10 13.06 27.67 -18.93
C VAL A 10 11.76 27.67 -18.14
N ASN A 11 11.11 28.83 -17.98
CA ASN A 11 9.82 28.94 -17.29
C ASN A 11 8.70 28.33 -18.12
N LEU A 12 8.73 28.51 -19.45
CA LEU A 12 7.77 27.90 -20.36
C LEU A 12 7.87 26.37 -20.31
N LEU A 13 9.09 25.82 -20.42
CA LEU A 13 9.34 24.37 -20.32
C LEU A 13 8.85 23.79 -18.98
N ARG A 14 9.15 24.44 -17.86
CA ARG A 14 8.67 24.03 -16.53
C ARG A 14 7.14 24.05 -16.44
N GLN A 15 6.48 25.08 -16.97
CA GLN A 15 5.02 25.17 -16.98
C GLN A 15 4.40 24.05 -17.81
N THR A 16 4.94 23.74 -18.99
CA THR A 16 4.48 22.60 -19.79
C THR A 16 4.68 21.26 -19.09
N THR A 17 5.81 21.03 -18.41
CA THR A 17 6.04 19.77 -17.65
C THR A 17 5.13 19.65 -16.43
N LEU A 18 4.82 20.76 -15.77
CA LEU A 18 3.86 20.76 -14.65
C LEU A 18 2.44 20.49 -15.15
N ALA A 19 2.03 21.14 -16.24
CA ALA A 19 0.73 20.91 -16.86
C ALA A 19 0.55 19.47 -17.35
N SER A 20 1.59 18.86 -17.94
CA SER A 20 1.53 17.46 -18.36
C SER A 20 1.40 16.49 -17.18
N LYS A 21 2.14 16.72 -16.10
CA LYS A 21 2.02 15.92 -14.87
C LYS A 21 0.66 16.06 -14.19
N GLU A 22 0.05 17.25 -14.30
CA GLU A 22 -1.28 17.51 -13.78
C GLU A 22 -2.36 16.83 -14.62
N SER A 23 -2.24 16.86 -15.96
CA SER A 23 -3.13 16.11 -16.85
C SER A 23 -3.00 14.60 -16.66
N ASP A 24 -1.78 14.07 -16.52
CA ASP A 24 -1.56 12.64 -16.29
C ASP A 24 -2.21 12.18 -14.98
N LYS A 25 -2.10 12.99 -13.91
CA LYS A 25 -2.79 12.73 -12.63
C LYS A 25 -4.30 12.74 -12.75
N LEU A 26 -4.87 13.67 -13.51
CA LEU A 26 -6.31 13.74 -13.73
C LEU A 26 -6.81 12.50 -14.48
N ILE A 27 -6.10 12.09 -15.55
CA ILE A 27 -6.41 10.89 -16.33
C ILE A 27 -6.30 9.62 -15.45
N SER A 28 -5.27 9.54 -14.60
CA SER A 28 -5.13 8.47 -13.62
C SER A 28 -6.32 8.41 -12.66
N ALA A 29 -6.72 9.53 -12.06
CA ALA A 29 -7.83 9.59 -11.12
C ALA A 29 -9.20 9.24 -11.75
N GLU A 30 -9.45 9.72 -12.98
CA GLU A 30 -10.64 9.35 -13.75
C GLU A 30 -10.66 7.85 -14.08
N THR A 31 -9.53 7.32 -14.53
CA THR A 31 -9.37 5.89 -14.82
C THR A 31 -9.61 5.05 -13.57
N TYR A 32 -9.04 5.48 -12.45
CA TYR A 32 -9.22 4.83 -11.15
C TYR A 32 -10.69 4.76 -10.74
N THR A 33 -11.40 5.88 -10.86
CA THR A 33 -12.83 5.98 -10.51
C THR A 33 -13.69 5.13 -11.43
N ARG A 34 -13.36 5.08 -12.72
CA ARG A 34 -14.05 4.25 -13.72
C ARG A 34 -13.89 2.77 -13.39
N VAL A 35 -12.67 2.30 -13.17
CA VAL A 35 -12.39 0.89 -12.85
C VAL A 35 -13.03 0.48 -11.52
N ALA A 36 -12.99 1.34 -10.50
CA ALA A 36 -13.65 1.09 -9.21
C ALA A 36 -15.19 1.06 -9.31
N SER A 37 -15.76 1.51 -10.44
CA SER A 37 -17.20 1.49 -10.67
C SER A 37 -17.64 0.29 -11.53
N ILE A 38 -16.72 -0.50 -12.05
CA ILE A 38 -17.01 -1.78 -12.72
C ILE A 38 -17.23 -2.83 -11.63
N PRO A 39 -18.45 -3.40 -11.48
CA PRO A 39 -18.73 -4.33 -10.39
C PRO A 39 -17.79 -5.53 -10.36
N SER A 40 -17.42 -5.95 -9.16
CA SER A 40 -16.65 -7.18 -8.99
C SER A 40 -17.55 -8.40 -9.18
N VAL A 41 -17.01 -9.40 -9.87
CA VAL A 41 -17.63 -10.72 -10.04
C VAL A 41 -16.80 -11.75 -9.28
N LYS A 42 -17.50 -12.59 -8.51
CA LYS A 42 -16.87 -13.73 -7.83
C LYS A 42 -16.45 -14.77 -8.87
N VAL A 43 -15.19 -15.20 -8.81
CA VAL A 43 -14.63 -16.27 -9.64
C VAL A 43 -14.53 -17.58 -8.86
N GLU A 44 -14.47 -18.71 -9.57
CA GLU A 44 -14.41 -20.04 -8.96
C GLU A 44 -13.04 -20.37 -8.35
N LYS A 45 -11.96 -19.96 -9.03
CA LYS A 45 -10.58 -20.17 -8.58
C LYS A 45 -10.02 -18.88 -7.99
N SER A 46 -9.26 -19.00 -6.91
CA SER A 46 -8.55 -17.85 -6.34
C SER A 46 -7.57 -17.27 -7.35
N LEU A 47 -7.54 -15.94 -7.49
CA LEU A 47 -6.56 -15.23 -8.32
C LEU A 47 -5.38 -14.76 -7.47
N PRO A 48 -4.19 -14.58 -8.07
CA PRO A 48 -3.06 -13.91 -7.43
C PRO A 48 -3.45 -12.53 -6.92
N ARG A 49 -3.00 -12.19 -5.71
CA ARG A 49 -3.23 -10.87 -5.08
C ARG A 49 -1.93 -10.29 -4.58
N LEU A 50 -1.73 -8.99 -4.80
CA LEU A 50 -0.66 -8.25 -4.17
C LEU A 50 -1.18 -7.62 -2.88
N VAL A 51 -0.52 -7.89 -1.77
CA VAL A 51 -0.77 -7.22 -0.49
C VAL A 51 0.43 -6.36 -0.14
N VAL A 52 0.18 -5.06 -0.03
CA VAL A 52 1.13 -4.04 0.41
C VAL A 52 0.87 -3.75 1.88
N LEU A 53 1.85 -4.00 2.75
CA LEU A 53 1.69 -3.89 4.20
C LEU A 53 2.44 -2.67 4.74
N ASP A 54 1.74 -1.82 5.51
CA ASP A 54 2.41 -0.97 6.49
C ASP A 54 3.00 -1.80 7.64
N LEU A 55 3.85 -1.18 8.48
CA LEU A 55 4.47 -1.82 9.64
C LEU A 55 3.98 -1.22 10.96
N ASN A 56 4.40 0.03 11.24
CA ASN A 56 4.19 0.66 12.54
C ASN A 56 2.76 1.17 12.67
N GLY A 57 2.03 0.68 13.68
CA GLY A 57 0.61 0.96 13.85
C GLY A 57 -0.26 -0.08 13.15
N THR A 58 0.30 -0.87 12.21
CA THR A 58 -0.47 -1.88 11.47
C THR A 58 -0.14 -3.31 11.91
N LEU A 59 1.10 -3.79 11.74
CA LEU A 59 1.52 -5.14 12.11
C LEU A 59 2.20 -5.22 13.48
N LEU A 60 2.73 -4.10 13.95
CA LEU A 60 3.45 -3.97 15.20
C LEU A 60 3.45 -2.51 15.65
N TYR A 61 3.87 -2.26 16.88
CA TYR A 61 4.32 -0.92 17.29
C TYR A 61 5.75 -0.98 17.81
N ARG A 62 6.38 0.19 17.94
CA ARG A 62 7.67 0.35 18.61
C ARG A 62 7.49 0.97 19.98
N THR A 63 8.11 0.38 21.00
CA THR A 63 8.21 1.00 22.33
C THR A 63 9.02 2.30 22.25
N LYS A 64 9.05 3.08 23.34
CA LYS A 64 9.92 4.27 23.45
C LYS A 64 11.41 3.95 23.25
N SER A 65 11.85 2.74 23.65
CA SER A 65 13.22 2.25 23.39
C SER A 65 13.44 1.75 21.96
N GLY A 66 12.42 1.84 21.10
CA GLY A 66 12.43 1.38 19.71
C GLY A 66 12.19 -0.11 19.54
N ARG A 67 12.07 -0.90 20.62
CA ARG A 67 11.84 -2.35 20.54
C ARG A 67 10.51 -2.63 19.82
N PRO A 68 10.48 -3.51 18.80
CA PRO A 68 9.23 -3.92 18.18
C PRO A 68 8.40 -4.79 19.13
N VAL A 69 7.09 -4.57 19.11
CA VAL A 69 6.09 -5.41 19.77
C VAL A 69 5.08 -5.80 18.71
N SER A 70 5.08 -7.07 18.32
CA SER A 70 4.18 -7.59 17.29
C SER A 70 2.73 -7.51 17.73
N ARG A 71 1.84 -7.20 16.78
CA ARG A 71 0.40 -7.22 17.01
C ARG A 71 -0.09 -8.65 17.27
N PRO A 72 -1.10 -8.85 18.14
CA PRO A 72 -1.70 -10.17 18.32
C PRO A 72 -2.13 -10.79 16.99
N TYR A 73 -2.09 -12.13 16.93
CA TYR A 73 -2.44 -12.93 15.75
C TYR A 73 -1.54 -12.73 14.50
N ILE A 74 -0.37 -12.11 14.66
CA ILE A 74 0.55 -11.92 13.53
C ILE A 74 0.99 -13.24 12.90
N LYS A 75 1.13 -14.33 13.68
CA LYS A 75 1.58 -15.62 13.15
C LYS A 75 0.52 -16.23 12.25
N GLU A 76 -0.74 -16.16 12.68
CA GLU A 76 -1.93 -16.60 11.95
C GLU A 76 -2.10 -15.80 10.67
N PHE A 77 -1.96 -14.48 10.76
CA PHE A 77 -2.00 -13.59 9.59
C PHE A 77 -0.90 -13.90 8.58
N MET A 78 0.35 -14.04 9.03
CA MET A 78 1.48 -14.38 8.15
C MET A 78 1.30 -15.76 7.53
N ASN A 79 0.91 -16.77 8.32
CA ASN A 79 0.60 -18.10 7.82
C ASN A 79 -0.50 -18.04 6.76
N PHE A 80 -1.53 -17.23 6.95
CA PHE A 80 -2.59 -17.07 5.97
C PHE A 80 -2.06 -16.46 4.67
N ILE A 81 -1.49 -15.25 4.70
CA ILE A 81 -1.11 -14.55 3.46
C ILE A 81 -0.05 -15.31 2.66
N PHE A 82 0.96 -15.90 3.31
CA PHE A 82 2.05 -16.59 2.60
C PHE A 82 1.69 -17.99 2.10
N ASN A 83 0.61 -18.62 2.60
CA ASN A 83 0.18 -19.94 2.14
C ASN A 83 -1.08 -19.92 1.26
N ASN A 84 -1.63 -18.74 0.96
CA ASN A 84 -2.90 -18.60 0.22
C ASN A 84 -2.77 -17.78 -1.07
N GLY A 85 -1.60 -17.83 -1.71
CA GLY A 85 -1.39 -17.25 -3.04
C GLY A 85 -1.32 -15.72 -3.07
N PHE A 86 -1.02 -15.08 -1.93
CA PHE A 86 -0.70 -13.66 -1.91
C PHE A 86 0.78 -13.44 -2.21
N PHE A 87 1.04 -12.40 -2.99
CA PHE A 87 2.33 -11.77 -3.15
C PHE A 87 2.41 -10.64 -2.14
N VAL A 88 3.47 -10.59 -1.35
CA VAL A 88 3.51 -9.69 -0.19
C VAL A 88 4.68 -8.74 -0.34
N MET A 89 4.41 -7.45 -0.20
CA MET A 89 5.43 -6.41 -0.07
C MET A 89 5.20 -5.57 1.17
N VAL A 90 6.26 -4.93 1.64
CA VAL A 90 6.21 -3.95 2.73
C VAL A 90 6.37 -2.55 2.16
N TRP A 91 5.61 -1.59 2.68
CA TRP A 91 5.83 -0.16 2.43
C TRP A 91 5.72 0.63 3.73
N SER A 92 6.85 1.01 4.32
CA SER A 92 6.90 1.70 5.61
C SER A 92 7.48 3.10 5.50
N SER A 93 6.92 4.06 6.23
CA SER A 93 7.44 5.44 6.33
C SER A 93 8.71 5.58 7.19
N ALA A 94 9.14 4.49 7.84
CA ALA A 94 10.32 4.45 8.68
C ALA A 94 11.62 4.37 7.87
N GLN A 95 12.73 4.82 8.45
CA GLN A 95 14.04 4.76 7.80
C GLN A 95 14.53 3.31 7.60
N PRO A 96 15.44 3.06 6.64
CA PRO A 96 15.86 1.72 6.24
C PRO A 96 16.29 0.81 7.39
N SER A 97 17.14 1.30 8.30
CA SER A 97 17.63 0.53 9.45
C SER A 97 16.52 0.12 10.41
N THR A 98 15.50 0.98 10.56
CA THR A 98 14.30 0.66 11.34
C THR A 98 13.48 -0.39 10.60
N VAL A 99 13.20 -0.19 9.31
CA VAL A 99 12.38 -1.11 8.51
C VAL A 99 12.96 -2.51 8.55
N LYS A 100 14.27 -2.67 8.33
CA LYS A 100 14.94 -3.98 8.45
C LYS A 100 14.61 -4.68 9.78
N ARG A 101 14.78 -3.98 10.90
CA ARG A 101 14.53 -4.56 12.23
C ARG A 101 13.06 -4.89 12.47
N LEU A 102 12.14 -4.09 11.92
CA LEU A 102 10.71 -4.31 12.02
C LEU A 102 10.24 -5.48 11.14
N VAL A 103 10.78 -5.59 9.93
CA VAL A 103 10.51 -6.70 9.02
C VAL A 103 10.95 -8.01 9.66
N THR A 104 12.18 -8.08 10.18
CA THR A 104 12.65 -9.29 10.87
C THR A 104 11.76 -9.68 12.05
N ALA A 105 11.28 -8.71 12.82
CA ALA A 105 10.38 -8.96 13.96
C ALA A 105 8.96 -9.41 13.54
N ALA A 106 8.41 -8.85 12.47
CA ALA A 106 7.06 -9.17 12.00
C ALA A 106 7.00 -10.46 11.17
N PHE A 107 7.94 -10.63 10.23
CA PHE A 107 7.87 -11.67 9.20
C PHE A 107 8.67 -12.91 9.57
N GLY A 108 9.76 -12.78 10.34
CA GLY A 108 10.60 -13.91 10.75
C GLY A 108 11.00 -14.78 9.56
N LYS A 109 10.60 -16.06 9.56
CA LYS A 109 10.89 -17.01 8.46
C LYS A 109 10.31 -16.58 7.11
N TYR A 110 9.29 -15.72 7.08
CA TYR A 110 8.66 -15.23 5.85
C TYR A 110 9.36 -14.01 5.24
N GLU A 111 10.38 -13.45 5.91
CA GLU A 111 11.11 -12.28 5.39
C GLU A 111 11.67 -12.53 3.98
N ALA A 112 12.21 -13.71 3.72
CA ALA A 112 12.74 -14.09 2.40
C ALA A 112 11.65 -14.30 1.32
N SER A 113 10.37 -14.38 1.72
CA SER A 113 9.24 -14.51 0.81
C SER A 113 8.63 -13.17 0.38
N LEU A 114 9.12 -12.05 0.94
CA LEU A 114 8.71 -10.71 0.52
C LEU A 114 9.22 -10.41 -0.88
N ILE A 115 8.34 -9.93 -1.76
CA ILE A 115 8.71 -9.63 -3.15
C ILE A 115 9.31 -8.23 -3.32
N GLU A 116 9.10 -7.36 -2.33
CA GLU A 116 9.67 -6.03 -2.24
C GLU A 116 9.58 -5.49 -0.81
N VAL A 117 10.55 -4.67 -0.41
CA VAL A 117 10.53 -3.95 0.88
C VAL A 117 10.87 -2.49 0.63
N TRP A 118 9.86 -1.65 0.76
CA TRP A 118 9.98 -0.21 0.67
C TRP A 118 10.01 0.44 2.04
N ASP A 119 10.95 1.37 2.18
CA ASP A 119 11.14 2.20 3.36
C ASP A 119 10.93 3.68 3.01
N ARG A 120 11.34 4.58 3.91
CA ARG A 120 11.21 6.02 3.76
C ARG A 120 11.82 6.57 2.46
N GLU A 121 12.84 5.94 1.89
CA GLU A 121 13.50 6.38 0.66
C GLU A 121 12.59 6.23 -0.57
N SER A 122 11.64 5.31 -0.52
CA SER A 122 10.72 5.01 -1.63
C SER A 122 9.63 6.09 -1.83
N PHE A 123 9.52 7.07 -0.93
CA PHE A 123 8.50 8.12 -1.03
C PHE A 123 8.89 9.29 -1.94
N GLY A 124 10.14 9.36 -2.42
CA GLY A 124 10.60 10.48 -3.25
C GLY A 124 10.66 11.81 -2.50
N LEU A 125 11.00 11.76 -1.21
CA LEU A 125 11.09 12.93 -0.34
C LEU A 125 12.33 13.78 -0.67
N SER A 126 12.23 15.09 -0.49
CA SER A 126 13.43 15.95 -0.43
C SER A 126 14.29 15.57 0.78
N LYS A 127 15.57 15.94 0.77
CA LYS A 127 16.48 15.70 1.92
C LYS A 127 15.90 16.26 3.23
N GLN A 128 15.28 17.44 3.19
CA GLN A 128 14.65 18.04 4.37
C GLN A 128 13.43 17.23 4.84
N GLN A 129 12.57 16.81 3.93
CA GLN A 129 11.39 15.98 4.25
C GLN A 129 11.80 14.60 4.77
N TYR A 130 12.90 14.05 4.27
CA TYR A 130 13.42 12.76 4.71
C TYR A 130 13.81 12.77 6.20
N TYR A 131 14.40 13.86 6.71
CA TYR A 131 14.81 13.96 8.12
C TYR A 131 13.78 14.62 9.04
N SER A 132 12.61 15.02 8.53
CA SER A 132 11.52 15.62 9.33
C SER A 132 10.29 14.73 9.38
N LYS A 133 9.33 15.06 10.25
CA LYS A 133 8.01 14.41 10.26
C LYS A 133 7.22 14.93 9.05
N SER A 134 7.34 14.23 7.92
CA SER A 134 6.57 14.51 6.71
C SER A 134 5.42 13.51 6.55
N LEU A 135 4.33 13.95 5.92
CA LEU A 135 3.31 13.04 5.40
C LEU A 135 3.95 12.19 4.29
N THR A 136 3.70 10.88 4.34
CA THR A 136 4.24 9.89 3.41
C THR A 136 3.07 9.18 2.73
N ILE A 137 2.57 9.77 1.64
CA ILE A 137 1.47 9.22 0.85
C ILE A 137 1.99 8.01 0.06
N LYS A 138 1.25 6.91 0.12
CA LYS A 138 1.49 5.67 -0.60
C LYS A 138 0.69 5.70 -1.90
N ASP A 139 1.42 5.74 -3.00
CA ASP A 139 0.90 5.77 -4.35
C ASP A 139 1.09 4.40 -5.01
N LEU A 140 0.00 3.65 -5.16
CA LEU A 140 0.07 2.29 -5.71
C LEU A 140 0.51 2.26 -7.17
N GLU A 141 0.43 3.36 -7.92
CA GLU A 141 0.96 3.40 -9.29
C GLU A 141 2.47 3.13 -9.33
N LYS A 142 3.22 3.69 -8.38
CA LYS A 142 4.66 3.42 -8.25
C LYS A 142 4.93 1.94 -8.00
N VAL A 143 4.05 1.28 -7.24
CA VAL A 143 4.17 -0.16 -6.96
C VAL A 143 3.97 -0.95 -8.25
N TRP A 144 2.92 -0.62 -9.02
CA TRP A 144 2.63 -1.27 -10.29
C TRP A 144 3.76 -1.07 -11.29
N GLU A 145 4.28 0.16 -11.44
CA GLU A 145 5.46 0.47 -12.26
C GLU A 145 6.66 -0.38 -11.86
N LYS A 146 6.97 -0.46 -10.55
CA LYS A 146 8.14 -1.20 -10.06
C LYS A 146 8.01 -2.71 -10.23
N LEU A 147 6.82 -3.26 -10.02
CA LEU A 147 6.61 -4.69 -9.92
C LEU A 147 6.24 -5.36 -11.24
N ASN A 148 5.64 -4.62 -12.19
CA ASN A 148 5.28 -5.18 -13.50
C ASN A 148 6.49 -5.44 -14.41
N ASP A 149 7.65 -4.88 -14.08
CA ASP A 149 8.92 -5.22 -14.71
C ASP A 149 9.52 -6.54 -14.20
N LYS A 150 8.97 -7.13 -13.12
CA LYS A 150 9.48 -8.37 -12.53
C LYS A 150 8.78 -9.59 -13.12
N ALA A 151 9.55 -10.64 -13.37
CA ALA A 151 9.01 -11.96 -13.69
C ALA A 151 8.62 -12.71 -12.40
N TYR A 152 7.43 -13.28 -12.36
CA TYR A 152 6.94 -14.11 -11.27
C TYR A 152 6.82 -15.56 -11.71
N ASN A 153 7.28 -16.50 -10.88
CA ASN A 153 7.14 -17.93 -11.13
C ASN A 153 5.68 -18.36 -10.92
N THR A 154 4.85 -18.13 -11.92
CA THR A 154 3.41 -18.38 -11.95
C THR A 154 3.04 -18.99 -13.29
N SER A 155 1.94 -19.73 -13.37
CA SER A 155 1.50 -20.36 -14.62
C SER A 155 1.12 -19.37 -15.72
N PHE A 156 0.83 -18.12 -15.38
CA PHE A 156 0.42 -17.06 -16.30
C PHE A 156 1.07 -15.73 -15.90
N PRO A 157 1.41 -14.85 -16.85
CA PRO A 157 1.91 -13.52 -16.53
C PRO A 157 0.95 -12.78 -15.57
N VAL A 158 1.50 -12.23 -14.50
CA VAL A 158 0.77 -11.40 -13.55
C VAL A 158 1.12 -9.95 -13.80
N VAL A 159 0.10 -9.12 -14.01
CA VAL A 159 0.21 -7.67 -14.05
C VAL A 159 -0.51 -7.13 -12.83
N TRP A 160 0.21 -6.43 -11.97
CA TRP A 160 -0.33 -5.74 -10.81
C TRP A 160 -0.96 -4.43 -11.23
N ASP A 161 -2.20 -4.25 -10.80
CA ASP A 161 -2.98 -3.04 -11.03
C ASP A 161 -4.01 -2.85 -9.90
N GLN A 162 -4.93 -1.92 -10.13
CA GLN A 162 -6.04 -1.63 -9.24
C GLN A 162 -6.95 -2.84 -8.95
N SER A 163 -7.10 -3.77 -9.89
CA SER A 163 -8.04 -4.89 -9.77
C SER A 163 -7.54 -6.02 -8.84
N ASN A 164 -6.24 -6.06 -8.54
CA ASN A 164 -5.63 -7.15 -7.78
C ASN A 164 -4.64 -6.73 -6.68
N THR A 165 -4.50 -5.42 -6.42
CA THR A 165 -3.63 -4.88 -5.36
C THR A 165 -4.43 -4.43 -4.14
N ILE A 166 -3.98 -4.79 -2.95
CA ILE A 166 -4.59 -4.47 -1.66
C ILE A 166 -3.53 -3.80 -0.78
N LEU A 167 -3.83 -2.63 -0.21
CA LEU A 167 -2.98 -1.91 0.73
C LEU A 167 -3.58 -2.02 2.14
N ILE A 168 -2.81 -2.48 3.11
CA ILE A 168 -3.23 -2.53 4.53
C ILE A 168 -2.41 -1.51 5.31
N ASP A 169 -3.09 -0.52 5.90
CA ASP A 169 -2.50 0.58 6.65
C ASP A 169 -3.42 1.01 7.79
N ASP A 170 -2.88 1.57 8.86
CA ASP A 170 -3.66 2.20 9.94
C ASP A 170 -4.17 3.60 9.57
N SER A 171 -3.67 4.20 8.49
CA SER A 171 -3.83 5.61 8.18
C SER A 171 -4.49 5.87 6.83
N THR A 172 -5.73 6.35 6.87
CA THR A 172 -6.49 6.72 5.67
C THR A 172 -5.77 7.76 4.81
N ILE A 173 -5.15 8.77 5.43
CA ILE A 173 -4.44 9.84 4.71
C ILE A 173 -3.21 9.35 3.94
N LYS A 174 -2.53 8.31 4.42
CA LYS A 174 -1.40 7.71 3.68
C LYS A 174 -1.89 7.01 2.41
N THR A 175 -3.13 6.54 2.40
CA THR A 175 -3.69 5.72 1.31
C THR A 175 -4.61 6.48 0.35
N GLN A 176 -4.70 7.81 0.50
CA GLN A 176 -5.75 8.63 -0.11
C GLN A 176 -5.79 8.63 -1.64
N LEU A 177 -4.71 8.22 -2.32
CA LEU A 177 -4.66 8.18 -3.79
C LEU A 177 -5.42 6.99 -4.38
N GLN A 178 -5.46 5.85 -3.67
CA GLN A 178 -6.21 4.67 -4.08
C GLN A 178 -7.03 4.11 -2.89
N PRO A 179 -8.05 4.86 -2.42
CA PRO A 179 -8.79 4.54 -1.19
C PRO A 179 -9.56 3.21 -1.29
N PHE A 180 -10.04 2.85 -2.48
CA PHE A 180 -10.76 1.59 -2.70
C PHE A 180 -9.83 0.38 -2.83
N ASN A 181 -8.52 0.56 -2.83
CA ASN A 181 -7.57 -0.55 -2.71
C ASN A 181 -7.14 -0.78 -1.27
N SER A 182 -7.64 0.01 -0.33
CA SER A 182 -7.08 0.09 1.01
C SER A 182 -8.00 -0.50 2.05
N ILE A 183 -7.44 -1.33 2.92
CA ILE A 183 -8.07 -1.83 4.14
C ILE A 183 -7.44 -1.08 5.31
N HIS A 184 -8.27 -0.36 6.06
CA HIS A 184 -7.82 0.38 7.22
C HIS A 184 -8.05 -0.45 8.48
N LEU A 185 -6.96 -0.79 9.17
CA LEU A 185 -7.04 -1.41 10.49
C LEU A 185 -7.00 -0.32 11.56
N MET A 186 -7.54 -0.60 12.73
CA MET A 186 -7.32 0.24 13.91
C MET A 186 -5.82 0.29 14.21
N GLU A 187 -5.34 1.46 14.65
CA GLU A 187 -3.92 1.61 14.95
C GLU A 187 -3.53 0.80 16.20
N TYR A 188 -2.52 -0.05 16.04
CA TYR A 188 -1.95 -0.84 17.12
C TYR A 188 -0.93 -0.02 17.91
N ARG A 189 -1.16 0.12 19.22
CA ARG A 189 -0.32 0.87 20.16
C ARG A 189 -0.20 0.12 21.48
N ALA A 190 0.68 0.60 22.36
CA ALA A 190 0.87 0.02 23.69
C ALA A 190 -0.41 -0.02 24.54
N SER A 191 -1.34 0.90 24.32
CA SER A 191 -2.62 0.97 25.04
C SER A 191 -3.72 0.09 24.43
N THR A 192 -3.48 -0.57 23.31
CA THR A 192 -4.49 -1.39 22.65
C THR A 192 -4.67 -2.70 23.42
N ALA A 193 -5.84 -2.90 24.01
CA ALA A 193 -6.23 -4.12 24.71
C ALA A 193 -7.15 -4.96 23.80
N ASN A 194 -7.10 -6.29 23.94
CA ASN A 194 -7.97 -7.23 23.21
C ASN A 194 -7.97 -7.00 21.68
N ASP A 195 -6.81 -6.71 21.08
CA ASP A 195 -6.66 -6.49 19.64
C ASP A 195 -6.82 -7.80 18.85
N HIS A 196 -7.80 -7.85 17.94
CA HIS A 196 -8.06 -9.00 17.05
C HIS A 196 -7.99 -8.62 15.56
N GLU A 197 -7.52 -7.42 15.22
CA GLU A 197 -7.65 -6.85 13.86
C GLU A 197 -6.95 -7.71 12.80
N LEU A 198 -5.77 -8.27 13.10
CA LEU A 198 -5.09 -9.19 12.18
C LEU A 198 -5.82 -10.52 12.00
N LEU A 199 -6.56 -10.99 13.00
CA LEU A 199 -7.38 -12.18 12.89
C LEU A 199 -8.67 -11.88 12.11
N ASP A 200 -9.31 -10.76 12.40
CA ASP A 200 -10.60 -10.35 11.82
C ASP A 200 -10.51 -9.94 10.35
N VAL A 201 -9.34 -9.49 9.90
CA VAL A 201 -9.13 -9.15 8.48
C VAL A 201 -8.95 -10.39 7.59
N ILE A 202 -8.54 -11.55 8.15
CA ILE A 202 -8.27 -12.77 7.37
C ILE A 202 -9.49 -13.22 6.55
N PRO A 203 -10.70 -13.37 7.12
CA PRO A 203 -11.88 -13.76 6.34
C PRO A 203 -12.23 -12.78 5.22
N TYR A 204 -11.89 -11.50 5.39
CA TYR A 204 -12.10 -10.48 4.37
C TYR A 204 -11.10 -10.63 3.22
N LEU A 205 -9.81 -10.82 3.53
CA LEU A 205 -8.79 -11.13 2.52
C LEU A 205 -9.10 -12.44 1.77
N GLU A 206 -9.62 -13.45 2.46
CA GLU A 206 -10.06 -14.70 1.82
C GLU A 206 -11.15 -14.44 0.77
N LYS A 207 -12.14 -13.59 1.08
CA LYS A 207 -13.16 -13.18 0.09
C LYS A 207 -12.53 -12.50 -1.11
N LEU A 208 -11.59 -11.58 -0.89
CA LEU A 208 -10.93 -10.81 -1.96
C LEU A 208 -10.15 -11.68 -2.94
N ARG A 209 -9.61 -12.83 -2.51
CA ARG A 209 -8.94 -13.79 -3.42
C ARG A 209 -9.81 -14.23 -4.58
N TYR A 210 -11.13 -14.25 -4.40
CA TYR A 210 -12.10 -14.69 -5.41
C TYR A 210 -12.81 -13.53 -6.13
N GLN A 211 -12.32 -12.29 -6.03
CA GLN A 211 -12.95 -11.11 -6.65
C GLN A 211 -12.15 -10.64 -7.87
N ASN A 212 -12.71 -10.66 -9.08
CA ASN A 212 -11.94 -10.21 -10.26
C ASN A 212 -11.54 -8.72 -10.21
N ASN A 213 -12.17 -7.91 -9.36
CA ASN A 213 -11.84 -6.51 -9.12
C ASN A 213 -11.90 -6.19 -7.61
N VAL A 214 -10.75 -6.27 -6.92
CA VAL A 214 -10.71 -6.02 -5.47
C VAL A 214 -11.11 -4.58 -5.14
N SER A 215 -10.77 -3.60 -5.99
CA SER A 215 -11.08 -2.20 -5.71
C SER A 215 -12.59 -1.94 -5.71
N ALA A 216 -13.32 -2.49 -6.67
CA ALA A 216 -14.77 -2.39 -6.70
C ALA A 216 -15.41 -3.11 -5.51
N TYR A 217 -14.90 -4.29 -5.16
CA TYR A 217 -15.42 -5.04 -4.00
C TYR A 217 -15.19 -4.29 -2.67
N ILE A 218 -14.00 -3.72 -2.46
CA ILE A 218 -13.70 -2.94 -1.25
C ILE A 218 -14.55 -1.68 -1.18
N LYS A 219 -14.79 -1.01 -2.31
CA LYS A 219 -15.69 0.14 -2.39
C LYS A 219 -17.12 -0.22 -1.97
N GLU A 220 -17.64 -1.34 -2.46
CA GLU A 220 -19.02 -1.77 -2.18
C GLU A 220 -19.18 -2.37 -0.77
N PHE A 221 -18.20 -3.17 -0.33
CA PHE A 221 -18.22 -3.91 0.93
C PHE A 221 -16.96 -3.62 1.75
N PRO A 222 -16.75 -2.40 2.26
CA PRO A 222 -15.53 -2.05 2.97
C PRO A 222 -15.35 -2.91 4.23
N HIS A 223 -14.10 -3.30 4.50
CA HIS A 223 -13.76 -3.92 5.79
C HIS A 223 -14.09 -2.95 6.92
N LYS A 224 -14.61 -3.51 8.02
CA LYS A 224 -14.90 -2.74 9.23
C LYS A 224 -14.23 -3.45 10.40
N SER A 225 -13.31 -2.75 11.04
CA SER A 225 -12.77 -3.12 12.34
C SER A 225 -13.92 -3.35 13.33
N LYS A 226 -13.78 -4.37 14.17
CA LYS A 226 -14.76 -4.64 15.23
C LYS A 226 -14.34 -3.86 16.47
N ASN A 227 -15.28 -3.10 17.03
CA ASN A 227 -15.09 -2.42 18.32
C ASN A 227 -15.14 -3.40 19.48
#